data_AF-A0A401J894-F1
#
_entry.id   AF-A0A401J894-F1
#
_cell.length_a   1.000
_cell.length_b   1.000
_cell.length_c   1.000
_cell.angle_alpha   90.00
_cell.angle_beta   90.00
_cell.angle_gamma   90.00
#
_symmetry.space_group_name_H-M   'P 1'
#
loop_
_entity.id
_entity.type
_entity.pdbx_description
1 polymer ?
#
loop_
_entity_poly.entity_id
_entity_poly.type
_entity_poly.pdbx_seq_one_letter_code
_entity_poly.pdbx_strand_id
1 'polypeptide(L)'
;MGRLLLPALLVAAVPTAACASDSEQLTIYCDGGRTFLAKISRDGALVTIGRRTVALRPRDSSLGRRFEATGAALIIDGEMVALVLDNDIDFRNCRVNPPGS
;
A
#
# COMPACT_ATOMS: atom_id res chain seq x y z
N MET A 1 -20.73 47.87 43.06
CA MET A 1 -21.02 47.73 41.61
C MET A 1 -19.70 47.62 40.87
N GLY A 2 -19.41 46.48 40.26
CA GLY A 2 -18.15 46.28 39.52
C GLY A 2 -18.21 44.98 38.73
N ARG A 3 -18.83 45.01 37.55
CA ARG A 3 -18.88 43.87 36.62
C ARG A 3 -17.61 43.90 35.77
N LEU A 4 -16.67 43.02 36.08
CA LEU A 4 -15.52 42.70 35.24
C LEU A 4 -16.01 41.90 34.02
N LEU A 5 -15.89 42.48 32.83
CA LEU A 5 -16.14 41.83 31.55
C LEU A 5 -14.93 40.96 31.18
N LEU A 6 -15.07 39.63 31.22
CA LEU A 6 -14.09 38.70 30.68
C LEU A 6 -14.17 38.71 29.13
N PRO A 7 -13.06 38.93 28.39
CA PRO A 7 -13.06 38.75 26.95
C PRO A 7 -13.01 37.25 26.62
N ALA A 8 -14.02 36.78 25.90
CA ALA A 8 -14.05 35.43 25.37
C ALA A 8 -12.99 35.27 24.26
N LEU A 9 -11.92 34.54 24.55
CA LEU A 9 -10.96 34.09 23.54
C LEU A 9 -11.62 33.02 22.65
N LEU A 10 -12.05 33.43 21.45
CA LEU A 10 -12.42 32.51 20.37
C LEU A 10 -11.14 31.89 19.80
N VAL A 11 -10.83 30.67 20.20
CA VAL A 11 -9.79 29.85 19.57
C VAL A 11 -10.35 29.32 18.25
N ALA A 12 -9.88 29.87 17.13
CA ALA A 12 -10.21 29.37 15.80
C ALA A 12 -9.57 27.98 15.63
N ALA A 13 -10.38 26.92 15.69
CA ALA A 13 -9.97 25.57 15.32
C ALA A 13 -9.75 25.54 13.80
N VAL A 14 -8.50 25.64 13.36
CA VAL A 14 -8.14 25.46 11.95
C VAL A 14 -8.33 23.97 11.62
N PRO A 15 -9.20 23.59 10.67
CA PRO A 15 -9.32 22.20 10.28
C PRO A 15 -8.01 21.77 9.62
N THR A 16 -7.26 20.91 10.29
CA THR A 16 -6.16 20.18 9.66
C THR A 16 -6.78 19.19 8.70
N ALA A 17 -6.92 19.58 7.43
CA ALA A 17 -7.19 18.65 6.35
C ALA A 17 -6.01 17.67 6.29
N ALA A 18 -6.18 16.48 6.85
CA ALA A 18 -5.23 15.39 6.67
C ALA A 18 -5.25 15.03 5.19
N CYS A 19 -4.18 15.38 4.47
CA CYS A 19 -4.00 14.91 3.10
C CYS A 19 -3.86 13.40 3.16
N ALA A 20 -4.94 12.67 2.84
CA ALA A 20 -4.87 11.24 2.63
C ALA A 20 -3.84 11.00 1.50
N SER A 21 -2.77 10.30 1.81
CA SER A 21 -1.77 9.96 0.80
C SER A 21 -2.43 9.06 -0.24
N ASP A 22 -2.35 9.41 -1.52
CA ASP A 22 -2.85 8.61 -2.67
C ASP A 22 -2.06 7.30 -2.87
N SER A 23 -1.26 6.89 -1.88
CA SER A 23 -0.46 5.67 -1.92
C SER A 23 -0.77 4.76 -0.74
N GLU A 24 -1.06 3.52 -1.05
CA GLU A 24 -1.25 2.40 -0.12
C GLU A 24 0.09 1.66 0.04
N GLN A 25 0.44 1.27 1.26
CA GLN A 25 1.62 0.43 1.51
C GLN A 25 1.17 -0.87 2.17
N LEU A 26 1.55 -1.99 1.56
CA LEU A 26 1.20 -3.34 1.99
C LEU A 26 2.45 -4.15 2.30
N THR A 27 2.41 -4.92 3.39
CA THR A 27 3.34 -6.01 3.64
C THR A 27 2.68 -7.30 3.20
N ILE A 28 3.32 -8.02 2.29
CA ILE A 28 2.80 -9.27 1.74
C ILE A 28 3.56 -10.45 2.35
N TYR A 29 2.83 -11.46 2.78
CA TYR A 29 3.33 -12.68 3.41
C TYR A 29 3.08 -13.87 2.48
N CYS A 30 4.10 -14.64 2.19
CA CYS A 30 4.04 -15.81 1.33
C CYS A 30 4.45 -17.07 2.12
N ASP A 31 4.22 -18.23 1.50
CA ASP A 31 4.73 -19.50 2.03
C ASP A 31 6.26 -19.46 2.21
N GLY A 32 6.76 -20.32 3.10
CA GLY A 32 8.20 -20.38 3.43
C GLY A 32 8.71 -19.17 4.21
N GLY A 33 7.81 -18.34 4.76
CA GLY A 33 8.16 -17.17 5.57
C GLY A 33 8.70 -15.98 4.76
N ARG A 34 8.58 -16.02 3.42
CA ARG A 34 8.99 -14.91 2.57
C ARG A 34 8.02 -13.75 2.71
N THR A 35 8.57 -12.54 2.68
CA THR A 35 7.78 -11.31 2.68
C THR A 35 8.31 -10.32 1.67
N PHE A 36 7.44 -9.44 1.21
CA PHE A 36 7.82 -8.28 0.41
C PHE A 36 6.91 -7.09 0.69
N LEU A 37 7.38 -5.89 0.37
CA LEU A 37 6.59 -4.67 0.49
C LEU A 37 6.08 -4.24 -0.87
N ALA A 38 4.82 -3.83 -0.94
CA ALA A 38 4.24 -3.21 -2.13
C ALA A 38 3.73 -1.81 -1.78
N LYS A 39 4.29 -0.78 -2.42
CA LYS A 39 3.74 0.58 -2.37
C LYS A 39 2.97 0.84 -3.65
N ILE A 40 1.67 1.04 -3.55
CA ILE A 40 0.73 1.15 -4.66
C ILE A 40 0.22 2.57 -4.72
N SER A 41 0.20 3.17 -5.91
CA SER A 41 -0.42 4.45 -6.18
C SER A 41 -1.19 4.39 -7.50
N ARG A 42 -1.79 5.52 -7.92
CA ARG A 42 -2.44 5.64 -9.23
C ARG A 42 -1.47 5.40 -10.39
N ASP A 43 -0.19 5.73 -10.21
CA ASP A 43 0.84 5.66 -11.26
C ASP A 43 1.48 4.28 -11.38
N GLY A 44 1.24 3.37 -10.43
CA GLY A 44 1.80 2.03 -10.45
C GLY A 44 2.06 1.43 -9.07
N ALA A 45 2.96 0.45 -9.05
CA ALA A 45 3.39 -0.20 -7.83
C ALA A 45 4.92 -0.28 -7.76
N LEU A 46 5.47 -0.07 -6.57
CA LEU A 46 6.86 -0.35 -6.23
C LEU A 46 6.91 -1.58 -5.33
N VAL A 47 7.52 -2.66 -5.81
CA VAL A 47 7.70 -3.91 -5.07
C VAL A 47 9.13 -3.96 -4.54
N THR A 48 9.29 -4.12 -3.23
CA THR A 48 10.60 -4.21 -2.57
C THR A 48 10.77 -5.56 -1.90
N ILE A 49 11.85 -6.27 -2.27
CA ILE A 49 12.24 -7.59 -1.77
C ILE A 49 13.69 -7.48 -1.29
N GLY A 50 13.89 -7.52 0.02
CA GLY A 50 15.21 -7.25 0.61
C GLY A 50 15.74 -5.89 0.14
N ARG A 51 16.80 -5.90 -0.68
CA ARG A 51 17.42 -4.69 -1.25
C ARG A 51 17.02 -4.39 -2.70
N ARG A 52 16.25 -5.26 -3.35
CA ARG A 52 15.81 -5.08 -4.74
C ARG A 52 14.45 -4.38 -4.74
N THR A 53 14.33 -3.34 -5.55
CA THR A 53 13.05 -2.67 -5.82
C THR A 53 12.73 -2.75 -7.30
N VAL A 54 11.47 -3.06 -7.63
CA VAL A 54 10.97 -3.16 -9.00
C VAL A 54 9.78 -2.22 -9.15
N ALA A 55 9.84 -1.37 -10.16
CA ALA A 55 8.74 -0.48 -10.51
C ALA A 55 7.84 -1.14 -11.57
N LEU A 56 6.54 -1.17 -11.30
CA LEU A 56 5.51 -1.80 -12.11
C LEU A 56 4.49 -0.75 -12.54
N ARG A 57 4.02 -0.83 -13.79
CA ARG A 57 3.00 0.07 -14.32
C ARG A 57 1.62 -0.58 -14.25
N PRO A 58 0.54 0.18 -14.03
CA PRO A 58 -0.82 -0.35 -14.06
C PRO A 58 -1.12 -1.02 -15.39
N ARG A 59 -1.92 -2.09 -15.35
CA ARG A 59 -2.45 -2.80 -16.51
C ARG A 59 -3.89 -3.19 -16.27
N ASP A 60 -4.71 -3.05 -17.29
CA ASP A 60 -6.10 -3.51 -17.25
C ASP A 60 -6.13 -5.02 -17.04
N SER A 61 -7.05 -5.47 -16.19
CA SER A 61 -7.19 -6.87 -15.80
C SER A 61 -8.63 -7.17 -15.44
N SER A 62 -9.09 -8.36 -15.82
CA SER A 62 -10.33 -8.94 -15.31
C SER A 62 -10.16 -9.55 -13.91
N LEU A 63 -8.91 -9.65 -13.43
CA LEU A 63 -8.53 -10.20 -12.13
C LEU A 63 -7.81 -9.12 -11.31
N GLY A 64 -8.51 -8.53 -10.35
CA GLY A 64 -7.97 -7.57 -9.39
C GLY A 64 -7.21 -6.37 -9.99
N ARG A 65 -6.38 -5.73 -9.16
CA ARG A 65 -5.44 -4.69 -9.58
C ARG A 65 -4.17 -5.35 -10.11
N ARG A 66 -3.82 -5.11 -11.37
CA ARG A 66 -2.63 -5.67 -12.01
C ARG A 66 -1.59 -4.60 -12.34
N PHE A 67 -0.34 -4.93 -12.08
CA PHE A 67 0.81 -4.09 -12.38
C PHE A 67 1.92 -4.93 -13.03
N GLU A 68 2.60 -4.37 -14.03
CA GLU A 68 3.59 -5.11 -14.81
C GLU A 68 4.82 -4.29 -15.20
N ALA A 69 5.92 -5.01 -15.39
CA ALA A 69 7.11 -4.58 -16.09
C ALA A 69 7.71 -5.79 -16.86
N THR A 70 8.75 -5.55 -17.67
CA THR A 70 9.46 -6.65 -18.32
C THR A 70 9.99 -7.62 -17.26
N GLY A 71 9.58 -8.89 -17.35
CA GLY A 71 9.96 -9.91 -16.39
C GLY A 71 9.32 -9.76 -15.01
N ALA A 72 8.26 -8.96 -14.83
CA ALA A 72 7.63 -8.83 -13.52
C ALA A 72 6.13 -8.57 -13.63
N ALA A 73 5.35 -9.24 -12.80
CA ALA A 73 3.91 -8.99 -12.68
C ALA A 73 3.46 -9.12 -11.23
N LEU A 74 2.62 -8.19 -10.80
CA LEU A 74 1.93 -8.19 -9.51
C LEU A 74 0.43 -8.14 -9.77
N ILE A 75 -0.33 -9.04 -9.17
CA ILE A 75 -1.79 -9.01 -9.15
C ILE A 75 -2.23 -9.04 -7.70
N ILE A 76 -3.15 -8.14 -7.33
CA ILE A 76 -3.77 -8.07 -6.02
C ILE A 76 -5.27 -8.21 -6.19
N ASP A 77 -5.84 -9.27 -5.63
CA ASP A 77 -7.27 -9.56 -5.67
C ASP A 77 -7.78 -9.84 -4.25
N GLY A 78 -8.39 -8.81 -3.65
CA GLY A 78 -8.74 -8.81 -2.23
C GLY A 78 -7.50 -9.04 -1.36
N GLU A 79 -7.52 -10.12 -0.56
CA GLU A 79 -6.37 -10.51 0.28
C GLU A 79 -5.32 -11.33 -0.45
N MET A 80 -5.64 -11.88 -1.63
CA MET A 80 -4.74 -12.74 -2.39
C MET A 80 -3.80 -11.90 -3.25
N VAL A 81 -2.52 -12.26 -3.24
CA VAL A 81 -1.50 -11.59 -4.02
C VAL A 81 -0.72 -12.61 -4.83
N ALA A 82 -0.49 -12.31 -6.10
CA ALA A 82 0.40 -13.07 -6.95
C ALA A 82 1.54 -12.16 -7.41
N LEU A 83 2.77 -12.61 -7.21
CA LEU A 83 3.97 -11.93 -7.67
C LEU A 83 4.79 -12.90 -8.50
N VAL A 84 5.09 -12.52 -9.73
CA VAL A 84 6.02 -13.21 -10.61
C VAL A 84 7.18 -12.27 -10.88
N LEU A 85 8.40 -12.75 -10.68
CA LEU A 85 9.63 -12.01 -10.93
C LEU A 85 10.62 -12.87 -11.69
N ASP A 86 10.98 -12.44 -12.88
CA ASP A 86 11.82 -13.14 -13.83
C ASP A 86 11.36 -14.62 -13.95
N ASN A 87 12.13 -15.55 -13.38
CA ASN A 87 11.80 -16.98 -13.24
C ASN A 87 11.76 -17.45 -11.77
N ASP A 88 11.67 -16.53 -10.81
CA ASP A 88 11.52 -16.82 -9.38
C ASP A 88 10.07 -17.23 -9.10
N ILE A 89 9.88 -18.54 -8.89
CA ILE A 89 8.61 -19.17 -8.56
C ILE A 89 8.40 -19.34 -7.05
N ASP A 90 9.31 -18.81 -6.22
CA ASP A 90 9.32 -19.05 -4.78
C ASP A 90 8.33 -18.12 -4.04
N PHE A 91 7.62 -17.21 -4.74
CA PHE A 91 6.56 -16.39 -4.17
C PHE A 91 5.20 -17.09 -4.35
N ARG A 92 4.86 -17.95 -3.39
CA ARG A 92 3.65 -18.79 -3.45
C ARG A 92 2.68 -18.45 -2.32
N ASN A 93 1.38 -18.56 -2.61
CA ASN A 93 0.28 -18.37 -1.64
C ASN A 93 0.41 -17.05 -0.85
N CYS A 94 0.70 -15.96 -1.56
CA CYS A 94 0.97 -14.68 -0.94
C CYS A 94 -0.33 -13.95 -0.54
N ARG A 95 -0.32 -13.31 0.63
CA ARG A 95 -1.47 -12.60 1.20
C ARG A 95 -1.08 -11.29 1.88
N VAL A 96 -2.01 -10.36 1.95
CA VAL A 96 -1.82 -9.04 2.61
C VAL A 96 -1.77 -9.16 4.14
N ASN A 97 -2.45 -10.18 4.68
CA ASN A 97 -2.45 -10.50 6.10
C ASN A 97 -1.55 -11.72 6.39
N PRO A 98 -0.89 -11.78 7.56
CA PRO A 98 -0.08 -12.93 7.92
C PRO A 98 -0.97 -14.18 8.09
N PRO A 99 -0.46 -15.38 7.79
CA PRO A 99 -1.23 -16.60 7.97
C PRO A 99 -1.66 -16.78 9.44
N GLY A 100 -2.96 -16.99 9.67
CA GLY A 100 -3.55 -17.23 11.00
C GLY A 100 -4.09 -16.00 11.73
N SER A 101 -4.17 -14.83 11.08
CA SER A 101 -4.86 -13.62 11.55
C SER A 101 -6.38 -13.70 11.42
#